data_AF-A0A7C7PEF3-F1
#
_entry.id   AF-A0A7C7PEF3-F1
#
_cell.length_a   1.000
_cell.length_b   1.000
_cell.length_c   1.000
_cell.angle_alpha   90.00
_cell.angle_beta   90.00
_cell.angle_gamma   90.00
#
_symmetry.space_group_name_H-M   'P 1'
#
loop_
_entity.id
_entity.type
_entity.pdbx_description
1 polymer ?
#
loop_
_entity_poly.entity_id
_entity_poly.type
_entity_poly.pdbx_seq_one_letter_code
_entity_poly.pdbx_strand_id
1 'polypeptide(L)'
;MYKKFFATTLALSASMLTISAHAANIGWTDWTKTSQKTASGTMAFGSDNVSVGFSSSSDAYFIESGATDNWWGNAYTKGTVSNLPSSREIIGLSTGGTVEIKFSETVLNPYIALVSWNANNVDFGDTKIKFDSTGLGKYGSGSPTLYSDGTGFTTSNFAELHGVIILEGLFDSFSFTHTSEGWHGFTVGAAGIAPVSEVPIPAAAFMFAPALLGFMGLRRKAKQAA
;
A
#
# COMPACT_ATOMS: atom_id res chain seq x y z
N MET A 1 28.58 61.48 -4.50
CA MET A 1 27.90 60.54 -5.42
C MET A 1 28.48 59.14 -5.17
N TYR A 2 27.62 58.11 -5.17
CA TYR A 2 27.88 56.67 -4.94
C TYR A 2 27.91 56.12 -3.50
N LYS A 3 26.72 55.74 -3.03
CA LYS A 3 26.50 54.75 -1.95
C LYS A 3 26.58 53.35 -2.57
N LYS A 4 27.40 52.46 -2.01
CA LYS A 4 27.46 51.04 -2.40
C LYS A 4 26.41 50.26 -1.60
N PHE A 5 25.42 49.71 -2.31
CA PHE A 5 24.46 48.74 -1.76
C PHE A 5 25.15 47.38 -1.62
N PHE A 6 25.16 46.82 -0.41
CA PHE A 6 25.42 45.40 -0.19
C PHE A 6 24.08 44.66 -0.31
N ALA A 7 23.92 43.88 -1.38
CA ALA A 7 22.83 42.94 -1.52
C ALA A 7 23.28 41.59 -0.97
N THR A 8 22.72 41.18 0.18
CA THR A 8 22.92 39.86 0.74
C THR A 8 21.91 38.91 0.09
N THR A 9 22.37 38.06 -0.82
CA THR A 9 21.55 37.01 -1.43
C THR A 9 21.44 35.83 -0.47
N LEU A 10 20.23 35.58 0.04
CA LEU A 10 19.92 34.41 0.87
C LEU A 10 19.68 33.21 -0.07
N ALA A 11 20.62 32.27 -0.12
CA ALA A 11 20.47 31.04 -0.91
C ALA A 11 19.60 30.04 -0.14
N LEU A 12 18.38 29.81 -0.62
CA LEU A 12 17.49 28.77 -0.12
C LEU A 12 17.96 27.42 -0.67
N SER A 13 18.63 26.61 0.16
CA SER A 13 19.03 25.25 -0.21
C SER A 13 17.81 24.33 -0.13
N ALA A 14 17.24 23.99 -1.29
CA ALA A 14 16.27 22.90 -1.39
C ALA A 14 17.02 21.57 -1.30
N SER A 15 16.98 20.93 -0.14
CA SER A 15 17.43 19.54 0.02
C SER A 15 16.51 18.63 -0.78
N MET A 16 16.94 18.25 -1.98
CA MET A 16 16.29 17.19 -2.75
C MET A 16 16.46 15.87 -1.99
N LEU A 17 15.37 15.37 -1.42
CA LEU A 17 15.29 14.01 -0.90
C LEU A 17 15.41 13.07 -2.11
N THR A 18 16.59 12.48 -2.29
CA THR A 18 16.76 11.35 -3.20
C THR A 18 16.01 10.17 -2.60
N ILE A 19 14.85 9.82 -3.16
CA ILE A 19 14.19 8.56 -2.87
C ILE A 19 15.06 7.48 -3.50
N SER A 20 15.89 6.82 -2.70
CA SER A 20 16.62 5.65 -3.15
C SER A 20 15.59 4.62 -3.58
N ALA A 21 15.70 4.11 -4.81
CA ALA A 21 14.88 3.03 -5.34
C ALA A 21 15.26 1.73 -4.63
N HIS A 22 14.85 1.60 -3.37
CA HIS A 22 14.93 0.35 -2.65
C HIS A 22 13.73 -0.51 -3.02
N ALA A 23 13.99 -1.80 -3.18
CA ALA A 23 12.92 -2.77 -3.34
C ALA A 23 12.05 -2.79 -2.07
N ALA A 24 10.73 -2.61 -2.23
CA ALA A 24 9.77 -2.59 -1.15
C ALA A 24 9.56 -4.00 -0.59
N ASN A 25 9.63 -4.14 0.73
CA ASN A 25 9.21 -5.36 1.41
C ASN A 25 7.72 -5.22 1.76
N ILE A 26 6.89 -6.04 1.14
CA ILE A 26 5.44 -5.94 1.22
C ILE A 26 4.93 -6.78 2.39
N GLY A 27 4.14 -6.16 3.25
CA GLY A 27 3.35 -6.86 4.26
C GLY A 27 2.17 -7.54 3.57
N TRP A 28 2.37 -8.77 3.08
CA TRP A 28 1.31 -9.55 2.46
C TRP A 28 0.30 -10.04 3.50
N THR A 29 -0.96 -10.15 3.09
CA THR A 29 -2.05 -10.54 3.98
C THR A 29 -1.96 -12.03 4.33
N ASP A 30 -2.01 -12.32 5.63
CA ASP A 30 -2.24 -13.65 6.20
C ASP A 30 -3.76 -13.85 6.44
N TRP A 31 -4.43 -14.60 5.58
CA TRP A 31 -5.87 -14.87 5.55
C TRP A 31 -6.26 -16.01 6.51
N THR A 32 -7.06 -15.72 7.52
CA THR A 32 -7.34 -16.66 8.62
C THR A 32 -8.79 -17.10 8.76
N LYS A 33 -9.77 -16.29 8.34
CA LYS A 33 -11.19 -16.64 8.41
C LYS A 33 -11.83 -16.48 7.05
N THR A 34 -12.58 -17.48 6.62
CA THR A 34 -13.07 -17.55 5.25
C THR A 34 -14.51 -18.04 5.20
N SER A 35 -15.32 -17.37 4.40
CA SER A 35 -16.57 -17.86 3.82
C SER A 35 -16.51 -17.66 2.30
N GLN A 36 -17.46 -18.20 1.53
CA GLN A 36 -17.44 -18.01 0.08
C GLN A 36 -17.46 -16.53 -0.35
N LYS A 37 -18.05 -15.62 0.43
CA LYS A 37 -18.13 -14.20 0.04
C LYS A 37 -17.29 -13.25 0.87
N THR A 38 -16.67 -13.73 1.95
CA THR A 38 -15.92 -12.87 2.86
C THR A 38 -14.69 -13.57 3.39
N ALA A 39 -13.63 -12.81 3.63
CA ALA A 39 -12.45 -13.29 4.32
C ALA A 39 -11.89 -12.19 5.21
N SER A 40 -11.18 -12.58 6.26
CA SER A 40 -10.39 -11.65 7.06
C SER A 40 -8.97 -12.16 7.22
N GLY A 41 -8.02 -11.24 7.20
CA GLY A 41 -6.61 -11.53 7.40
C GLY A 41 -5.87 -10.40 8.10
N THR A 42 -4.55 -10.53 8.19
CA THR A 42 -3.69 -9.55 8.86
C THR A 42 -2.42 -9.32 8.06
N MET A 43 -2.00 -8.06 7.93
CA MET A 43 -0.68 -7.68 7.45
C MET A 43 0.18 -7.28 8.65
N ALA A 44 1.41 -7.78 8.72
CA ALA A 44 2.35 -7.46 9.80
C ALA A 44 3.38 -6.42 9.34
N PHE A 45 3.58 -5.38 10.14
CA PHE A 45 4.58 -4.33 9.95
C PHE A 45 5.39 -4.14 11.24
N GLY A 46 6.36 -5.03 11.47
CA GLY A 46 7.11 -5.05 12.73
C GLY A 46 6.22 -5.54 13.88
N SER A 47 5.96 -4.69 14.87
CA SER A 47 5.01 -4.97 15.97
C SER A 47 3.56 -4.65 15.63
N ASP A 48 3.34 -3.84 14.60
CA ASP A 48 2.02 -3.33 14.24
C ASP A 48 1.34 -4.29 13.26
N ASN A 49 0.01 -4.35 13.33
CA ASN A 49 -0.79 -5.25 12.52
C ASN A 49 -1.99 -4.51 11.95
N VAL A 50 -2.20 -4.63 10.64
CA VAL A 50 -3.38 -4.11 9.95
C VAL A 50 -4.33 -5.27 9.68
N SER A 51 -5.56 -5.18 10.16
CA SER A 51 -6.61 -6.14 9.80
C SER A 51 -7.10 -5.84 8.38
N VAL A 52 -7.27 -6.90 7.59
CA VAL A 52 -7.71 -6.83 6.20
C VAL A 52 -9.04 -7.56 6.07
N GLY A 53 -10.01 -6.91 5.45
CA GLY A 53 -11.30 -7.51 5.10
C GLY A 53 -11.43 -7.67 3.59
N PHE A 54 -11.86 -8.84 3.14
CA PHE A 54 -12.29 -9.11 1.77
C PHE A 54 -13.80 -9.33 1.75
N SER A 55 -14.46 -8.78 0.73
CA SER A 55 -15.80 -9.17 0.34
C SER A 55 -15.94 -9.27 -1.18
N SER A 56 -16.88 -10.09 -1.65
CA SER A 56 -17.23 -10.19 -3.06
C SER A 56 -18.73 -10.25 -3.28
N SER A 57 -19.20 -9.69 -4.40
CA SER A 57 -20.60 -9.82 -4.84
C SER A 57 -20.96 -11.26 -5.24
N SER A 58 -19.97 -12.02 -5.71
CA SER A 58 -20.08 -13.40 -6.17
C SER A 58 -19.32 -14.34 -5.23
N ASP A 59 -19.66 -15.63 -5.23
CA ASP A 59 -18.92 -16.60 -4.42
C ASP A 59 -17.48 -16.72 -4.95
N ALA A 60 -16.51 -16.63 -4.04
CA ALA A 60 -15.14 -17.04 -4.28
C ALA A 60 -15.12 -18.53 -4.63
N TYR A 61 -14.31 -18.88 -5.62
CA TYR A 61 -14.13 -20.25 -6.08
C TYR A 61 -13.47 -21.10 -4.98
N PHE A 62 -12.46 -20.54 -4.32
CA PHE A 62 -11.88 -21.06 -3.10
C PHE A 62 -11.20 -19.93 -2.33
N ILE A 63 -10.94 -20.14 -1.05
CA ILE A 63 -9.98 -19.34 -0.30
C ILE A 63 -9.08 -20.34 0.43
N GLU A 64 -7.79 -20.31 0.13
CA GLU A 64 -6.83 -21.28 0.64
C GLU A 64 -5.96 -20.65 1.72
N SER A 65 -5.86 -21.34 2.87
CA SER A 65 -4.95 -21.03 3.98
C SER A 65 -3.71 -21.95 3.99
N GLY A 66 -2.89 -21.90 2.94
CA GLY A 66 -1.52 -22.44 2.97
C GLY A 66 -1.29 -23.87 2.46
N ALA A 67 -2.26 -24.48 1.77
CA ALA A 67 -2.11 -25.86 1.25
C ALA A 67 -1.29 -25.96 -0.04
N THR A 68 -1.42 -25.00 -0.96
CA THR A 68 -0.76 -25.00 -2.27
C THR A 68 -0.03 -23.69 -2.51
N ASP A 69 1.27 -23.76 -2.80
CA ASP A 69 2.00 -22.56 -3.20
C ASP A 69 1.64 -22.18 -4.65
N ASN A 70 0.97 -21.05 -4.80
CA ASN A 70 0.63 -20.44 -6.09
C ASN A 70 1.56 -19.27 -6.45
N TRP A 71 2.41 -18.84 -5.51
CA TRP A 71 3.30 -17.69 -5.62
C TRP A 71 4.68 -18.13 -6.09
N TRP A 72 4.72 -18.68 -7.30
CA TRP A 72 5.94 -19.21 -7.90
C TRP A 72 6.37 -18.40 -9.11
N GLY A 73 7.68 -18.39 -9.38
CA GLY A 73 8.28 -17.74 -10.54
C GLY A 73 8.76 -16.33 -10.26
N ASN A 74 9.07 -15.60 -11.33
CA ASN A 74 9.67 -14.26 -11.23
C ASN A 74 8.67 -13.12 -11.43
N ALA A 75 7.39 -13.44 -11.64
CA ALA A 75 6.34 -12.46 -11.86
C ALA A 75 6.15 -11.48 -10.70
N TYR A 76 6.52 -11.87 -9.48
CA TYR A 76 6.16 -11.15 -8.24
C TYR A 76 7.29 -10.28 -7.66
N THR A 77 8.52 -10.47 -8.13
CA THR A 77 9.72 -9.80 -7.56
C THR A 77 10.64 -9.20 -8.64
N LYS A 78 10.10 -9.04 -9.85
CA LYS A 78 10.84 -8.45 -10.99
C LYS A 78 10.82 -6.92 -11.03
N GLY A 79 9.93 -6.31 -10.27
CA GLY A 79 9.76 -4.86 -10.19
C GLY A 79 10.41 -4.31 -8.93
N THR A 80 9.67 -3.48 -8.22
CA THR A 80 10.09 -2.90 -6.95
C THR A 80 9.79 -3.80 -5.77
N VAL A 81 8.93 -4.82 -5.89
CA VAL A 81 8.65 -5.76 -4.79
C VAL A 81 9.83 -6.71 -4.54
N SER A 82 10.24 -6.86 -3.28
CA SER A 82 11.40 -7.68 -2.87
C SER A 82 11.06 -9.08 -2.36
N ASN A 83 9.80 -9.36 -2.03
CA ASN A 83 9.37 -10.59 -1.37
C ASN A 83 8.09 -11.16 -1.98
N LEU A 84 8.01 -12.50 -2.05
CA LEU A 84 6.80 -13.22 -2.45
C LEU A 84 5.72 -13.12 -1.36
N PRO A 85 4.43 -13.27 -1.71
CA PRO A 85 3.38 -13.48 -0.73
C PRO A 85 3.71 -14.62 0.24
N SER A 86 3.83 -14.28 1.52
CA SER A 86 4.54 -15.09 2.52
C SER A 86 3.74 -16.26 3.08
N SER A 87 2.41 -16.20 3.05
CA SER A 87 1.55 -17.20 3.70
C SER A 87 1.13 -18.35 2.77
N ARG A 88 1.44 -18.28 1.45
CA ARG A 88 0.91 -19.20 0.42
C ARG A 88 -0.61 -19.19 0.31
N GLU A 89 -1.22 -18.12 0.79
CA GLU A 89 -2.66 -17.99 0.82
C GLU A 89 -3.14 -17.15 -0.33
N ILE A 90 -4.35 -17.45 -0.76
CA ILE A 90 -4.89 -16.89 -2.00
C ILE A 90 -6.41 -16.92 -1.94
N ILE A 91 -7.00 -15.88 -2.52
CA ILE A 91 -8.42 -15.84 -2.84
C ILE A 91 -8.56 -16.21 -4.31
N GLY A 92 -9.21 -17.34 -4.58
CA GLY A 92 -9.58 -17.79 -5.91
C GLY A 92 -10.98 -17.31 -6.29
N LEU A 93 -11.12 -16.75 -7.49
CA LEU A 93 -12.36 -16.26 -8.08
C LEU A 93 -12.64 -17.03 -9.38
N SER A 94 -13.90 -17.09 -9.80
CA SER A 94 -14.29 -17.70 -11.09
C SER A 94 -15.51 -17.04 -11.72
N THR A 95 -16.48 -16.62 -10.91
CA THR A 95 -17.66 -15.89 -11.38
C THR A 95 -17.39 -14.39 -11.28
N GLY A 96 -17.54 -13.68 -12.38
CA GLY A 96 -17.37 -12.23 -12.43
C GLY A 96 -18.22 -11.51 -11.38
N GLY A 97 -17.72 -10.38 -10.92
CA GLY A 97 -18.31 -9.65 -9.81
C GLY A 97 -17.46 -8.47 -9.39
N THR A 98 -17.82 -7.89 -8.25
CA THR A 98 -17.09 -6.82 -7.58
C THR A 98 -16.42 -7.37 -6.33
N VAL A 99 -15.12 -7.14 -6.22
CA VAL A 99 -14.31 -7.38 -5.02
C VAL A 99 -14.12 -6.07 -4.28
N GLU A 100 -14.22 -6.09 -2.96
CA GLU A 100 -13.88 -4.97 -2.08
C GLU A 100 -12.86 -5.44 -1.02
N ILE A 101 -11.84 -4.62 -0.82
CA ILE A 101 -10.79 -4.79 0.19
C ILE A 101 -10.85 -3.62 1.15
N LYS A 102 -10.87 -3.90 2.46
CA LYS A 102 -10.87 -2.89 3.54
C LYS A 102 -9.70 -3.10 4.47
N PHE A 103 -9.13 -2.02 4.95
CA PHE A 103 -8.08 -1.99 5.95
C PHE A 103 -8.61 -1.40 7.25
N SER A 104 -8.13 -1.88 8.39
CA SER A 104 -8.45 -1.28 9.70
C SER A 104 -7.75 0.05 9.94
N GLU A 105 -6.73 0.35 9.13
CA GLU A 105 -5.93 1.56 9.17
C GLU A 105 -5.62 1.99 7.73
N THR A 106 -5.39 3.28 7.51
CA THR A 106 -4.95 3.76 6.19
C THR A 106 -3.59 3.15 5.87
N VAL A 107 -3.46 2.48 4.72
CA VAL A 107 -2.21 1.88 4.27
C VAL A 107 -1.56 2.70 3.15
N LEU A 108 -0.23 2.63 3.07
CA LEU A 108 0.57 3.23 2.02
C LEU A 108 0.78 2.23 0.88
N ASN A 109 0.39 2.63 -0.33
CA ASN A 109 0.55 1.91 -1.58
C ASN A 109 0.09 0.45 -1.48
N PRO A 110 -1.21 0.12 -1.58
CA PRO A 110 -1.64 -1.26 -1.70
C PRO A 110 -1.03 -1.96 -2.92
N TYR A 111 -0.67 -3.23 -2.73
CA TYR A 111 -0.17 -4.14 -3.76
C TYR A 111 -1.14 -5.29 -3.95
N ILE A 112 -1.31 -5.74 -5.19
CA ILE A 112 -2.16 -6.88 -5.54
C ILE A 112 -1.32 -7.85 -6.35
N ALA A 113 -1.05 -9.04 -5.79
CA ALA A 113 -0.39 -10.11 -6.54
C ALA A 113 -1.44 -10.95 -7.28
N LEU A 114 -1.20 -11.20 -8.56
CA LEU A 114 -2.12 -11.87 -9.48
C LEU A 114 -1.61 -13.25 -9.89
N VAL A 115 -2.50 -14.23 -9.95
CA VAL A 115 -2.23 -15.60 -10.42
C VAL A 115 -3.26 -15.98 -11.47
N SER A 116 -2.81 -16.39 -12.67
CA SER A 116 -3.67 -17.05 -13.66
C SER A 116 -4.82 -16.20 -14.20
N TRP A 117 -4.64 -14.88 -14.35
CA TRP A 117 -5.71 -14.01 -14.88
C TRP A 117 -5.77 -14.12 -16.41
N ASN A 118 -6.74 -14.88 -16.93
CA ASN A 118 -6.96 -15.05 -18.38
C ASN A 118 -8.27 -14.43 -18.81
N ALA A 119 -8.37 -14.00 -20.06
CA ALA A 119 -9.63 -13.51 -20.65
C ALA A 119 -10.39 -12.47 -19.79
N ASN A 120 -9.68 -11.76 -18.91
CA ASN A 120 -10.29 -10.89 -17.92
C ASN A 120 -10.43 -9.46 -18.43
N ASN A 121 -11.50 -8.82 -18.02
CA ASN A 121 -11.66 -7.37 -18.00
C ASN A 121 -11.75 -6.94 -16.54
N VAL A 122 -10.73 -6.19 -16.09
CA VAL A 122 -10.61 -5.72 -14.70
C VAL A 122 -10.67 -4.21 -14.67
N ASP A 123 -11.50 -3.66 -13.80
CA ASP A 123 -11.73 -2.22 -13.67
C ASP A 123 -11.80 -1.80 -12.19
N PHE A 124 -10.97 -0.84 -11.78
CA PHE A 124 -10.87 -0.28 -10.43
C PHE A 124 -11.68 1.03 -10.28
N GLY A 125 -12.57 1.35 -11.22
CA GLY A 125 -13.39 2.56 -11.23
C GLY A 125 -12.51 3.79 -11.45
N ASP A 126 -12.45 4.68 -10.47
CA ASP A 126 -11.63 5.90 -10.56
C ASP A 126 -10.18 5.69 -10.10
N THR A 127 -9.86 4.53 -9.53
CA THR A 127 -8.53 4.25 -8.95
C THR A 127 -7.52 3.92 -10.04
N LYS A 128 -6.40 4.62 -10.06
CA LYS A 128 -5.30 4.36 -11.00
C LYS A 128 -4.44 3.20 -10.52
N ILE A 129 -4.05 2.34 -11.46
CA ILE A 129 -3.18 1.20 -11.21
C ILE A 129 -1.88 1.30 -12.01
N LYS A 130 -0.83 0.67 -11.49
CA LYS A 130 0.41 0.41 -12.22
C LYS A 130 0.80 -1.04 -12.05
N PHE A 131 1.27 -1.68 -13.12
CA PHE A 131 1.96 -2.95 -12.98
C PHE A 131 3.37 -2.69 -12.44
N ASP A 132 3.65 -3.17 -11.24
CA ASP A 132 5.01 -3.24 -10.69
C ASP A 132 5.84 -4.23 -11.51
N SER A 133 5.25 -5.39 -11.76
CA SER A 133 5.90 -6.49 -12.43
C SER A 133 4.90 -7.41 -13.12
N THR A 134 5.36 -8.02 -14.20
CA THR A 134 4.74 -9.16 -14.87
C THR A 134 5.83 -10.15 -15.21
N GLY A 135 5.49 -11.43 -15.34
CA GLY A 135 6.50 -12.42 -15.66
C GLY A 135 6.00 -13.84 -15.66
N LEU A 136 6.95 -14.77 -15.64
CA LEU A 136 6.64 -16.18 -15.56
C LEU A 136 6.15 -16.49 -14.14
N GLY A 137 4.93 -16.99 -14.06
CA GLY A 137 4.35 -17.62 -12.88
C GLY A 137 3.98 -19.07 -13.13
N LYS A 138 3.20 -19.65 -12.21
CA LYS A 138 2.91 -21.09 -12.16
C LYS A 138 2.26 -21.66 -13.41
N TYR A 139 1.42 -20.89 -14.09
CA TYR A 139 0.62 -21.36 -15.23
C TYR A 139 1.04 -20.75 -16.57
N GLY A 140 1.81 -19.66 -16.56
CA GLY A 140 2.35 -19.06 -17.77
C GLY A 140 3.01 -17.71 -17.53
N SER A 141 3.04 -16.87 -18.57
CA SER A 141 3.75 -15.58 -18.54
C SER A 141 3.00 -14.48 -19.29
N GLY A 142 1.72 -14.35 -19.00
CA GLY A 142 0.82 -13.43 -19.69
C GLY A 142 1.18 -11.98 -19.50
N SER A 143 0.80 -11.18 -20.49
CA SER A 143 0.92 -9.73 -20.42
C SER A 143 -0.46 -9.08 -20.45
N PRO A 144 -0.71 -8.08 -19.60
CA PRO A 144 -1.93 -7.31 -19.61
C PRO A 144 -1.88 -6.24 -20.71
N THR A 145 -3.05 -5.79 -21.14
CA THR A 145 -3.22 -4.51 -21.85
C THR A 145 -3.91 -3.54 -20.91
N LEU A 146 -3.18 -2.53 -20.43
CA LEU A 146 -3.72 -1.46 -19.58
C LEU A 146 -4.74 -0.61 -20.34
N TYR A 147 -5.77 -0.13 -19.64
CA TYR A 147 -6.64 0.91 -20.17
C TYR A 147 -5.90 2.23 -20.34
N SER A 148 -6.33 3.01 -21.32
CA SER A 148 -5.72 4.31 -21.63
C SER A 148 -5.82 5.32 -20.49
N ASP A 149 -6.84 5.17 -19.64
CA ASP A 149 -7.02 5.98 -18.43
C ASP A 149 -6.27 5.39 -17.22
N GLY A 150 -5.71 4.19 -17.32
CA GLY A 150 -4.97 3.52 -16.25
C GLY A 150 -5.82 3.02 -15.09
N THR A 151 -7.14 2.86 -15.24
CA THR A 151 -8.02 2.37 -14.15
C THR A 151 -8.22 0.86 -14.16
N GLY A 152 -7.69 0.17 -15.16
CA GLY A 152 -7.93 -1.25 -15.34
C GLY A 152 -7.06 -1.86 -16.42
N PHE A 153 -7.34 -3.12 -16.71
CA PHE A 153 -6.62 -3.88 -17.72
C PHE A 153 -7.47 -5.00 -18.33
N THR A 154 -7.04 -5.45 -19.50
CA THR A 154 -7.54 -6.67 -20.14
C THR A 154 -6.45 -7.71 -20.34
N THR A 155 -6.84 -8.97 -20.42
CA THR A 155 -5.95 -10.10 -20.78
C THR A 155 -6.59 -10.94 -21.89
N SER A 156 -5.77 -11.56 -22.72
CA SER A 156 -6.26 -12.48 -23.76
C SER A 156 -6.52 -13.88 -23.18
N ASN A 157 -7.22 -14.73 -23.94
CA ASN A 157 -7.66 -16.06 -23.51
C ASN A 157 -6.53 -17.05 -23.13
N PHE A 158 -5.29 -16.77 -23.54
CA PHE A 158 -4.13 -17.64 -23.30
C PHE A 158 -2.98 -16.89 -22.66
N ALA A 159 -3.26 -15.77 -21.99
CA ALA A 159 -2.22 -14.94 -21.40
C ALA A 159 -1.56 -15.68 -20.22
N GLU A 160 -2.34 -16.17 -19.27
CA GLU A 160 -1.90 -16.65 -17.95
C GLU A 160 -1.14 -15.54 -17.23
N LEU A 161 -1.82 -14.41 -17.00
CA LEU A 161 -1.18 -13.25 -16.37
C LEU A 161 -0.82 -13.58 -14.93
N HIS A 162 0.47 -13.37 -14.64
CA HIS A 162 1.03 -13.31 -13.31
C HIS A 162 1.77 -11.99 -13.15
N GLY A 163 1.65 -11.38 -11.98
CA GLY A 163 2.30 -10.09 -11.74
C GLY A 163 1.89 -9.46 -10.42
N VAL A 164 2.36 -8.24 -10.22
CA VAL A 164 1.95 -7.38 -9.11
C VAL A 164 1.48 -6.04 -9.64
N ILE A 165 0.33 -5.59 -9.14
CA ILE A 165 -0.21 -4.26 -9.35
C ILE A 165 0.04 -3.41 -8.10
N ILE A 166 0.32 -2.12 -8.28
CA ILE A 166 0.39 -1.09 -7.25
C ILE A 166 -0.76 -0.11 -7.42
N LEU A 167 -1.40 0.24 -6.31
CA LEU A 167 -2.29 1.39 -6.17
C LEU A 167 -1.49 2.47 -5.44
N GLU A 168 -0.99 3.49 -6.14
CA GLU A 168 -0.17 4.52 -5.50
C GLU A 168 -1.01 5.49 -4.66
N GLY A 169 -0.60 5.74 -3.42
CA GLY A 169 -1.25 6.67 -2.50
C GLY A 169 -1.61 6.05 -1.16
N LEU A 170 -2.61 6.65 -0.51
CA LEU A 170 -3.13 6.26 0.79
C LEU A 170 -4.54 5.68 0.63
N PHE A 171 -4.78 4.51 1.21
CA PHE A 171 -6.04 3.78 1.03
C PHE A 171 -6.57 3.23 2.35
N ASP A 172 -7.85 3.47 2.63
CA ASP A 172 -8.62 2.75 3.64
C ASP A 172 -9.32 1.52 3.03
N SER A 173 -9.62 1.59 1.74
CA SER A 173 -10.21 0.52 0.96
C SER A 173 -9.98 0.71 -0.53
N PHE A 174 -10.17 -0.34 -1.32
CA PHE A 174 -10.33 -0.25 -2.77
C PHE A 174 -11.27 -1.35 -3.26
N SER A 175 -11.78 -1.19 -4.46
CA SER A 175 -12.59 -2.21 -5.13
C SER A 175 -12.19 -2.35 -6.59
N PHE A 176 -12.51 -3.51 -7.16
CA PHE A 176 -12.40 -3.73 -8.59
C PHE A 176 -13.49 -4.70 -9.06
N THR A 177 -13.83 -4.61 -10.34
CA THR A 177 -14.62 -5.62 -11.04
C THR A 177 -13.72 -6.56 -11.82
N HIS A 178 -14.21 -7.77 -12.05
CA HIS A 178 -13.55 -8.79 -12.87
C HIS A 178 -14.60 -9.62 -13.62
N THR A 179 -14.19 -10.35 -14.64
CA THR A 179 -15.10 -11.17 -15.46
C THR A 179 -14.99 -12.66 -15.11
N SER A 180 -15.96 -13.44 -15.59
CA SER A 180 -15.97 -14.89 -15.35
C SER A 180 -14.93 -15.64 -16.17
N GLU A 181 -14.26 -16.61 -15.56
CA GLU A 181 -13.40 -17.60 -16.22
C GLU A 181 -13.32 -18.90 -15.40
N GLY A 182 -12.45 -19.84 -15.81
CA GLY A 182 -12.25 -21.10 -15.09
C GLY A 182 -11.86 -20.88 -13.63
N TRP A 183 -10.77 -20.15 -13.40
CA TRP A 183 -10.45 -19.50 -12.13
C TRP A 183 -9.28 -18.52 -12.32
N HIS A 184 -9.18 -17.54 -11.43
CA HIS A 184 -7.99 -16.71 -11.21
C HIS A 184 -7.83 -16.43 -9.72
N GLY A 185 -6.62 -16.10 -9.29
CA GLY A 185 -6.34 -15.86 -7.89
C GLY A 185 -5.65 -14.54 -7.63
N PHE A 186 -5.86 -14.01 -6.43
CA PHE A 186 -5.11 -12.85 -5.96
C PHE A 186 -4.88 -12.89 -4.45
N THR A 187 -3.92 -12.09 -4.00
CA THR A 187 -3.79 -11.65 -2.62
C THR A 187 -3.37 -10.19 -2.60
N VAL A 188 -3.49 -9.56 -1.43
CA VAL A 188 -3.21 -8.13 -1.25
C VAL A 188 -2.15 -7.91 -0.18
N GLY A 189 -1.40 -6.84 -0.34
CA GLY A 189 -0.37 -6.39 0.58
C GLY A 189 -0.31 -4.88 0.61
N ALA A 190 0.54 -4.31 1.46
CA ALA A 190 0.87 -2.89 1.42
C ALA A 190 2.35 -2.66 1.75
N ALA A 191 2.89 -1.52 1.32
CA ALA A 191 4.28 -1.15 1.63
C ALA A 191 4.44 -0.70 3.10
N GLY A 192 3.35 -0.30 3.75
CA GLY A 192 3.37 0.15 5.14
C GLY A 192 2.03 0.70 5.59
N ILE A 193 1.98 1.12 6.85
CA ILE A 193 0.89 1.91 7.43
C ILE A 193 1.13 3.37 7.07
N ALA A 194 0.06 4.13 6.81
CA ALA A 194 0.17 5.55 6.55
C ALA A 194 0.90 6.25 7.72
N PRO A 195 1.85 7.16 7.43
CA PRO A 195 2.53 7.89 8.50
C PRO A 195 1.50 8.68 9.29
N VAL A 196 1.52 8.55 10.62
CA VAL A 196 0.73 9.41 11.49
C VAL A 196 1.17 10.85 11.26
N SER A 197 0.21 11.73 10.98
CA SER A 197 0.49 13.16 10.92
C SER A 197 0.93 13.60 12.30
N GLU A 198 2.24 13.80 12.50
CA GLU A 198 2.78 14.33 13.74
C GLU A 198 2.17 15.72 13.94
N VAL A 199 1.24 15.85 14.88
CA VAL A 199 0.73 17.16 15.27
C VAL A 199 1.92 17.93 15.83
N PRO A 200 2.33 19.06 15.23
CA PRO A 200 3.41 19.86 15.77
C PRO A 200 3.11 20.18 17.22
N ILE A 201 4.06 19.90 18.12
CA ILE A 201 3.91 20.17 19.54
C ILE A 201 3.37 21.61 19.67
N PRO A 202 2.20 21.83 20.31
CA PRO A 202 1.57 23.14 20.33
C PRO A 202 2.58 24.19 20.77
N ALA A 203 2.60 25.37 20.14
CA ALA A 203 3.48 26.46 20.54
C ALA A 203 3.42 26.76 22.07
N ALA A 204 2.29 26.44 22.71
CA ALA A 204 2.11 26.45 24.15
C ALA A 204 3.16 25.61 24.91
N ALA A 205 3.58 24.44 24.41
CA ALA A 205 4.65 23.63 24.99
C ALA A 205 5.97 24.43 25.09
N PHE A 206 6.28 25.22 24.05
CA PHE A 206 7.45 26.11 24.03
C PHE A 206 7.29 27.33 24.93
N MET A 207 6.06 27.73 25.30
CA MET A 207 5.82 28.82 26.25
C MET A 207 6.06 28.40 27.71
N PHE A 208 6.08 27.11 28.04
CA PHE A 208 6.36 26.66 29.40
C PHE A 208 7.81 26.91 29.81
N ALA A 209 8.78 26.74 28.91
CA ALA A 209 10.19 26.97 29.22
C ALA A 209 10.51 28.41 29.69
N PRO A 210 10.14 29.49 28.96
CA PRO A 210 10.36 30.85 29.43
C PRO A 210 9.48 31.21 30.64
N ALA A 211 8.27 30.65 30.76
CA ALA A 211 7.41 30.87 31.93
C ALA A 211 8.05 30.29 33.20
N LEU A 212 8.55 29.05 33.16
CA LEU A 212 9.27 28.41 34.26
C LEU A 212 10.52 29.19 34.65
N LEU A 213 11.30 29.65 33.67
CA LEU A 213 12.47 30.51 33.91
C LEU A 213 12.07 31.85 34.55
N GLY A 214 10.96 32.45 34.10
CA GLY A 214 10.38 33.66 34.69
C GLY A 214 9.99 33.47 36.16
N PHE A 215 9.32 32.36 36.50
CA PHE A 215 8.97 32.02 37.88
C PHE A 215 10.19 31.76 38.78
N MET A 216 11.25 31.14 38.26
CA MET A 216 12.51 30.96 39.00
C MET A 216 13.21 32.31 39.28
N GLY A 217 13.15 33.25 38.33
CA GLY A 217 13.64 34.62 38.50
C GLY A 217 12.87 35.38 39.59
N LEU A 218 11.53 35.26 39.61
CA LEU A 218 10.67 35.87 40.63
C LEU A 218 10.93 35.29 42.03
N ARG A 219 11.18 33.97 42.13
CA ARG A 219 11.52 33.31 43.41
C ARG A 219 12.82 33.84 44.03
N ARG A 220 13.82 34.17 43.20
CA ARG A 220 15.09 34.76 43.69
C ARG A 220 14.88 36.16 44.26
N LYS A 221 14.07 37.00 43.61
CA LYS A 221 13.75 38.34 44.12
C LYS A 221 12.97 38.29 45.44
N ALA A 222 11.99 37.39 45.56
CA ALA A 222 11.22 37.25 46.80
C ALA A 222 12.09 36.87 48.01
N LYS A 223 13.15 36.08 47.80
CA LYS A 223 14.11 35.69 48.86
C LYS A 223 15.09 36.79 49.27
N GLN A 224 15.26 37.85 48.47
CA GLN A 224 16.13 38.98 48.79
C GLN A 224 15.37 40.19 49.35
N ALA A 225 14.04 40.19 49.26
CA ALA A 225 13.17 41.23 49.79
C ALA A 225 12.58 40.90 51.18
N ALA A 226 12.91 39.73 51.73
CA ALA A 226 12.60 39.29 53.09
C ALA A 226 13.91 39.18 53.89
#